data_AF-A0A1B1YVV9-F1
#
_entry.id   AF-A0A1B1YVV9-F1
#
_cell.length_a   1.000
_cell.length_b   1.000
_cell.length_c   1.000
_cell.angle_alpha   90.00
_cell.angle_beta   90.00
_cell.angle_gamma   90.00
#
_symmetry.space_group_name_H-M   'P 1'
#
loop_
_entity.id
_entity.type
_entity.pdbx_description
1 polymer ?
#
loop_
_entity_poly.entity_id
_entity_poly.type
_entity_poly.pdbx_seq_one_letter_code
_entity_poly.pdbx_strand_id
1 'polypeptide(L)'
;MQFDVGDTQINVGGYLRQYVSTNLSDNKDLRGDDQFDVSMLRSVVQLNADTQVGPLFFKAIGRIAREPLTRYSEDLEDQHNARFGGAPFFVPRKTDFNDQYNEDELREFYVAFDVGERLGFTLGRQQVVWGESDFFQAMDIVHGYDFRWRAFLEPENEDTRRPLAMINGQIKMPELDGTLQVLLRPGGWGRDHDIGSLYDTFGGRWAPQKDRGTDIPAFLRYNYRHSDGDVEDTTWGLRWSGLAGPVQYTLNYLRWFGTDPVIDSRWNPTAGLGDLKGLWGSLYFPKLSTYGFTASGYVEPVDAVFSTEIAYTKDKPYNLLGSPGNCFDPANPLTCQPLPSLGGVTDHDTVRAMVRMDKQLKTEGWLGTARPSLFSVQLFDTWLLGYDKRSVGDPRAVVDGPGHAAVKKEHSTVATAILAMNYRYDTINPTLAAGWDPSNNGGFFIPSVDLVYGEHWRIRFEADFFFHDGDSKFSDGDPWTASTDTHLFGYFANNNQLLMRATYQF
;
A
#
# COMPACT_ATOMS: atom_id res chain seq x y z
N MET A 1 22.33 -20.00 7.57
CA MET A 1 23.69 -20.53 7.25
C MET A 1 24.76 -19.50 7.56
N GLN A 2 25.97 -19.94 7.93
CA GLN A 2 27.09 -19.06 8.25
C GLN A 2 28.33 -19.51 7.48
N PHE A 3 29.02 -18.57 6.85
CA PHE A 3 30.19 -18.82 6.00
C PHE A 3 31.36 -17.96 6.44
N ASP A 4 32.53 -18.57 6.59
CA ASP A 4 33.76 -17.85 6.89
C ASP A 4 34.53 -17.58 5.58
N VAL A 5 34.77 -16.30 5.28
CA VAL A 5 35.55 -15.84 4.12
C VAL A 5 36.76 -15.06 4.64
N GLY A 6 37.88 -15.76 4.82
CA GLY A 6 39.04 -15.21 5.53
C GLY A 6 38.68 -14.96 7.00
N ASP A 7 38.94 -13.74 7.48
CA ASP A 7 38.58 -13.32 8.85
C ASP A 7 37.16 -12.72 8.94
N THR A 8 36.36 -12.80 7.87
CA THR A 8 35.02 -12.23 7.79
C THR A 8 33.96 -13.31 7.87
N GLN A 9 32.96 -13.10 8.74
CA GLN A 9 31.83 -14.00 8.89
C GLN A 9 30.60 -13.44 8.15
N ILE A 10 30.07 -14.23 7.22
CA ILE A 10 28.88 -13.89 6.43
C ILE A 10 27.72 -14.77 6.89
N ASN A 11 26.63 -14.14 7.33
CA ASN A 11 25.38 -14.83 7.62
C ASN A 11 24.51 -14.78 6.38
N VAL A 12 23.95 -15.93 5.99
CA VAL A 12 23.01 -16.03 4.88
C VAL A 12 21.79 -16.80 5.36
N GLY A 13 20.61 -16.23 5.18
CA GLY A 13 19.34 -16.90 5.39
C GLY A 13 18.37 -16.58 4.27
N GLY A 14 17.15 -17.04 4.42
CA GLY A 14 16.10 -16.68 3.49
C GLY A 14 14.83 -17.49 3.68
N TYR A 15 13.99 -17.44 2.66
CA TYR A 15 12.84 -18.31 2.57
C TYR A 15 12.50 -18.68 1.13
N LEU A 16 11.89 -19.86 1.00
CA LEU A 16 11.06 -20.21 -0.14
C LEU A 16 9.59 -20.11 0.30
N ARG A 17 8.77 -19.45 -0.50
CA ARG A 17 7.34 -19.28 -0.21
C ARG A 17 6.49 -19.58 -1.42
N GLN A 18 5.42 -20.33 -1.21
CA GLN A 18 4.40 -20.61 -2.21
C GLN A 18 3.07 -20.04 -1.74
N TYR A 19 2.43 -19.26 -2.60
CA TYR A 19 1.06 -18.81 -2.44
C TYR A 19 0.14 -19.54 -3.43
N VAL A 20 -1.05 -19.87 -2.95
CA VAL A 20 -2.17 -20.33 -3.77
C VAL A 20 -3.39 -19.53 -3.31
N SER A 21 -4.03 -18.78 -4.20
CA SER A 21 -5.31 -18.10 -3.92
C SER A 21 -6.40 -18.65 -4.81
N THR A 22 -7.60 -18.78 -4.26
CA THR A 22 -8.80 -19.27 -4.94
C THR A 22 -9.94 -18.28 -4.70
N ASN A 23 -10.69 -17.95 -5.74
CA ASN A 23 -11.84 -17.05 -5.61
C ASN A 23 -12.97 -17.76 -4.86
N LEU A 24 -13.61 -17.08 -3.91
CA LEU A 24 -14.79 -17.56 -3.18
C LEU A 24 -16.09 -16.92 -3.67
N SER A 25 -15.99 -15.94 -4.57
CA SER A 25 -17.11 -15.22 -5.16
C SER A 25 -16.94 -15.15 -6.68
N ASP A 26 -18.06 -15.03 -7.37
CA ASP A 26 -18.11 -14.74 -8.80
C ASP A 26 -17.90 -13.24 -9.06
N ASN A 27 -16.87 -12.92 -9.82
CA ASN A 27 -16.51 -11.61 -10.30
C ASN A 27 -17.28 -11.26 -11.57
N LYS A 28 -18.23 -10.34 -11.38
CA LYS A 28 -19.17 -9.89 -12.42
C LYS A 28 -18.53 -9.11 -13.59
N ASP A 29 -17.25 -8.74 -13.51
CA ASP A 29 -16.55 -8.05 -14.61
C ASP A 29 -16.07 -9.02 -15.72
N LEU A 30 -16.01 -10.31 -15.41
CA LEU A 30 -15.62 -11.38 -16.34
C LEU A 30 -16.82 -12.07 -16.97
N ARG A 31 -16.56 -12.80 -18.07
CA ARG A 31 -17.58 -13.65 -18.69
C ARG A 31 -17.50 -15.03 -18.06
N GLY A 32 -18.55 -15.43 -17.35
CA GLY A 32 -18.65 -16.76 -16.75
C GLY A 32 -18.85 -16.67 -15.25
N ASP A 33 -18.69 -17.80 -14.59
CA ASP A 33 -18.63 -17.91 -13.13
C ASP A 33 -17.20 -18.34 -12.79
N ASP A 34 -16.43 -17.44 -12.17
CA ASP A 34 -15.05 -17.67 -11.74
C ASP A 34 -14.98 -18.04 -10.24
N GLN A 35 -16.12 -18.33 -9.61
CA GLN A 35 -16.13 -18.86 -8.26
C GLN A 35 -15.36 -20.19 -8.21
N PHE A 36 -14.44 -20.31 -7.25
CA PHE A 36 -13.52 -21.43 -7.07
C PHE A 36 -12.41 -21.56 -8.11
N ASP A 37 -12.26 -20.61 -9.03
CA ASP A 37 -11.07 -20.57 -9.87
C ASP A 37 -9.84 -20.22 -9.04
N VAL A 38 -8.73 -20.90 -9.34
CA VAL A 38 -7.43 -20.55 -8.77
C VAL A 38 -7.03 -19.22 -9.36
N SER A 39 -7.09 -18.16 -8.56
CA SER A 39 -6.71 -16.85 -9.02
C SER A 39 -5.19 -16.72 -9.04
N MET A 40 -4.47 -17.08 -7.97
CA MET A 40 -3.03 -16.83 -7.85
C MET A 40 -2.25 -18.12 -7.62
N LEU A 41 -1.11 -18.26 -8.30
CA LEU A 41 -0.11 -19.28 -8.02
C LEU A 41 1.29 -18.64 -8.03
N ARG A 42 1.76 -18.15 -6.87
CA ARG A 42 2.99 -17.35 -6.78
C ARG A 42 4.08 -18.07 -6.01
N SER A 43 5.27 -18.19 -6.60
CA SER A 43 6.47 -18.71 -5.95
C SER A 43 7.45 -17.57 -5.68
N VAL A 44 7.92 -17.45 -4.44
CA VAL A 44 8.87 -16.42 -4.01
C VAL A 44 10.09 -17.07 -3.38
N VAL A 45 11.27 -16.65 -3.84
CA VAL A 45 12.55 -16.95 -3.20
C VAL A 45 13.13 -15.64 -2.71
N GLN A 46 13.43 -15.57 -1.41
CA GLN A 46 14.16 -14.45 -0.83
C GLN A 46 15.43 -14.94 -0.17
N LEU A 47 16.53 -14.24 -0.42
CA LEU A 47 17.82 -14.45 0.22
C LEU A 47 18.23 -13.17 0.94
N ASN A 48 18.65 -13.30 2.19
CA ASN A 48 19.26 -12.22 2.95
C ASN A 48 20.68 -12.60 3.34
N ALA A 49 21.60 -11.66 3.15
CA ALA A 49 22.98 -11.80 3.56
C ALA A 49 23.42 -10.58 4.38
N ASP A 50 24.16 -10.81 5.45
CA ASP A 50 24.81 -9.74 6.22
C ASP A 50 26.19 -10.14 6.69
N THR A 51 27.02 -9.12 6.90
CA THR A 51 28.39 -9.28 7.37
C THR A 51 28.88 -8.02 8.07
N GLN A 52 29.79 -8.18 9.03
CA GLN A 52 30.53 -7.10 9.66
C GLN A 52 31.98 -7.11 9.18
N VAL A 53 32.47 -6.01 8.64
CA VAL A 53 33.87 -5.83 8.22
C VAL A 53 34.44 -4.59 8.90
N GLY A 54 35.19 -4.81 9.98
CA GLY A 54 35.66 -3.71 10.83
C GLY A 54 34.49 -2.89 11.38
N PRO A 55 34.45 -1.55 11.18
CA PRO A 55 33.34 -0.71 11.64
C PRO A 55 32.11 -0.71 10.71
N LEU A 56 32.17 -1.41 9.57
CA LEU A 56 31.13 -1.39 8.55
C LEU A 56 30.26 -2.64 8.63
N PHE A 57 28.96 -2.46 8.79
CA PHE A 57 27.95 -3.50 8.64
C PHE A 57 27.39 -3.45 7.22
N PHE A 58 27.32 -4.58 6.53
CA PHE A 58 26.72 -4.69 5.20
C PHE A 58 25.47 -5.57 5.26
N LYS A 59 24.41 -5.16 4.57
CA LYS A 59 23.20 -5.95 4.36
C LYS A 59 22.85 -6.00 2.89
N ALA A 60 22.47 -7.18 2.41
CA ALA A 60 21.89 -7.40 1.11
C ALA A 60 20.65 -8.29 1.23
N ILE A 61 19.55 -7.93 0.58
CA ILE A 61 18.34 -8.76 0.46
C ILE A 61 17.93 -8.80 -1.01
N GLY A 62 17.96 -10.00 -1.60
CA GLY A 62 17.49 -10.26 -2.95
C GLY A 62 16.20 -11.07 -2.94
N ARG A 63 15.26 -10.74 -3.82
CA ARG A 63 14.00 -11.47 -4.00
C ARG A 63 13.75 -11.74 -5.47
N ILE A 64 13.29 -12.95 -5.75
CA ILE A 64 12.75 -13.36 -7.04
C ILE A 64 11.35 -13.90 -6.80
N ALA A 65 10.36 -13.36 -7.52
CA ALA A 65 9.00 -13.88 -7.52
C ALA A 65 8.58 -14.25 -8.95
N ARG A 66 7.92 -15.40 -9.08
CA ARG A 66 7.37 -15.90 -10.34
C ARG A 66 5.95 -16.37 -10.15
N GLU A 67 5.10 -16.03 -11.10
CA GLU A 67 3.69 -16.33 -11.05
C GLU A 67 3.21 -16.78 -12.43
N PRO A 68 3.13 -18.09 -12.71
CA PRO A 68 2.46 -18.56 -13.92
C PRO A 68 1.01 -18.05 -13.91
N LEU A 69 0.56 -17.51 -15.04
CA LEU A 69 -0.83 -17.10 -15.19
C LEU A 69 -1.73 -18.33 -15.01
N THR A 70 -2.70 -18.20 -14.13
CA THR A 70 -3.77 -19.18 -14.02
C THR A 70 -4.79 -18.93 -15.11
N ARG A 71 -5.70 -19.87 -15.34
CA ARG A 71 -6.80 -19.69 -16.30
C ARG A 71 -7.57 -18.38 -16.06
N TYR A 72 -7.84 -18.06 -14.80
CA TYR A 72 -8.48 -16.81 -14.41
C TYR A 72 -7.69 -15.57 -14.86
N SER A 73 -6.36 -15.57 -14.66
CA SER A 73 -5.50 -14.46 -15.08
C SER A 73 -5.34 -14.39 -16.60
N GLU A 74 -5.30 -15.53 -17.29
CA GLU A 74 -5.30 -15.59 -18.76
C GLU A 74 -6.60 -15.01 -19.33
N ASP A 75 -7.76 -15.37 -18.77
CA ASP A 75 -9.05 -14.83 -19.21
C ASP A 75 -9.15 -13.31 -19.03
N LEU A 76 -8.58 -12.76 -17.94
CA LEU A 76 -8.46 -11.31 -17.72
C LEU A 76 -7.54 -10.64 -18.76
N GLU A 77 -6.37 -11.23 -19.00
CA GLU A 77 -5.40 -10.71 -19.97
C GLU A 77 -5.96 -10.77 -21.41
N ASP A 78 -6.66 -11.84 -21.76
CA ASP A 78 -7.32 -12.01 -23.05
C ASP A 78 -8.48 -11.02 -23.21
N GLN A 79 -9.30 -10.80 -22.17
CA GLN A 79 -10.35 -9.79 -22.19
C GLN A 79 -9.76 -8.39 -22.40
N HIS A 80 -8.65 -8.10 -21.71
CA HIS A 80 -7.90 -6.87 -21.88
C HIS A 80 -7.41 -6.70 -23.32
N ASN A 81 -6.67 -7.69 -23.83
CA ASN A 81 -6.10 -7.65 -25.17
C ASN A 81 -7.18 -7.64 -26.27
N ALA A 82 -8.34 -8.25 -26.05
CA ALA A 82 -9.47 -8.19 -26.96
C ALA A 82 -10.14 -6.80 -26.99
N ARG A 83 -10.23 -6.11 -25.84
CA ARG A 83 -10.81 -4.77 -25.74
C ARG A 83 -9.87 -3.68 -26.28
N PHE A 84 -8.56 -3.81 -26.03
CA PHE A 84 -7.60 -2.73 -26.24
C PHE A 84 -6.42 -3.07 -27.17
N GLY A 85 -6.09 -4.36 -27.35
CA GLY A 85 -4.90 -4.82 -28.09
C GLY A 85 -4.93 -4.62 -29.62
N GLY A 86 -5.92 -3.90 -30.14
CA GLY A 86 -6.07 -3.56 -31.56
C GLY A 86 -6.30 -2.07 -31.85
N ALA A 87 -6.24 -1.18 -30.85
CA ALA A 87 -6.49 0.25 -31.06
C ALA A 87 -5.33 0.91 -31.84
N PRO A 88 -5.56 1.52 -33.02
CA PRO A 88 -4.49 2.10 -33.81
C PRO A 88 -3.93 3.38 -33.15
N PHE A 89 -2.61 3.59 -33.33
CA PHE A 89 -1.81 4.78 -33.01
C PHE A 89 -1.57 5.17 -31.54
N PHE A 90 -2.44 4.86 -30.58
CA PHE A 90 -2.31 5.37 -29.20
C PHE A 90 -2.03 4.33 -28.10
N VAL A 91 -2.29 3.04 -28.35
CA VAL A 91 -2.08 1.95 -27.38
C VAL A 91 -1.16 0.88 -28.01
N PRO A 92 0.17 1.04 -27.99
CA PRO A 92 1.07 0.21 -28.80
C PRO A 92 1.37 -1.18 -28.22
N ARG A 93 0.91 -1.53 -27.01
CA ARG A 93 1.42 -2.69 -26.28
C ARG A 93 0.27 -3.62 -25.88
N LYS A 94 0.41 -4.91 -26.21
CA LYS A 94 -0.32 -5.98 -25.51
C LYS A 94 0.19 -6.01 -24.09
N THR A 95 -0.71 -6.01 -23.12
CA THR A 95 -0.31 -6.13 -21.72
C THR A 95 -0.03 -7.59 -21.41
N ASP A 96 1.12 -7.82 -20.78
CA ASP A 96 1.53 -9.11 -20.24
C ASP A 96 1.49 -8.99 -18.72
N PHE A 97 0.59 -9.74 -18.08
CA PHE A 97 0.42 -9.71 -16.63
C PHE A 97 1.66 -10.23 -15.92
N ASN A 98 2.50 -11.05 -16.56
CA ASN A 98 3.77 -11.49 -16.01
C ASN A 98 4.74 -10.32 -15.81
N ASP A 99 4.74 -9.31 -16.69
CA ASP A 99 5.56 -8.09 -16.54
C ASP A 99 5.17 -7.30 -15.28
N GLN A 100 3.93 -7.50 -14.79
CA GLN A 100 3.41 -6.83 -13.59
C GLN A 100 3.61 -7.65 -12.32
N TYR A 101 3.40 -8.97 -12.38
CA TYR A 101 3.47 -9.85 -11.22
C TYR A 101 4.87 -10.41 -10.93
N ASN A 102 5.72 -10.61 -11.94
CA ASN A 102 7.06 -11.15 -11.70
C ASN A 102 7.98 -10.09 -11.11
N GLU A 103 8.80 -10.50 -10.14
CA GLU A 103 9.76 -9.63 -9.47
C GLU A 103 11.17 -10.19 -9.60
N ASP A 104 12.11 -9.32 -9.93
CA ASP A 104 13.56 -9.55 -9.84
C ASP A 104 14.18 -8.32 -9.15
N GLU A 105 14.41 -8.42 -7.85
CA GLU A 105 14.74 -7.24 -7.05
C GLU A 105 15.88 -7.48 -6.06
N LEU A 106 16.87 -6.58 -6.08
CA LEU A 106 17.71 -6.32 -4.92
C LEU A 106 16.94 -5.37 -4.00
N ARG A 107 16.16 -5.93 -3.07
CA ARG A 107 15.27 -5.19 -2.17
C ARG A 107 16.05 -4.23 -1.29
N GLU A 108 17.08 -4.73 -0.62
CA GLU A 108 17.93 -3.92 0.26
C GLU A 108 19.39 -4.16 -0.07
N PHE A 109 20.16 -3.07 -0.08
CA PHE A 109 21.60 -3.10 -0.21
C PHE A 109 22.17 -1.83 0.42
N TYR A 110 22.69 -1.96 1.62
CA TYR A 110 23.19 -0.83 2.38
C TYR A 110 24.41 -1.17 3.22
N VAL A 111 25.14 -0.11 3.57
CA VAL A 111 26.19 -0.14 4.59
C VAL A 111 25.75 0.70 5.77
N ALA A 112 25.95 0.19 6.98
CA ALA A 112 25.73 0.92 8.21
C ALA A 112 27.04 1.03 9.02
N PHE A 113 27.25 2.16 9.68
CA PHE A 113 28.43 2.41 10.50
C PHE A 113 28.18 3.53 11.50
N ASP A 114 28.95 3.51 12.58
CA ASP A 114 28.92 4.55 13.62
C ASP A 114 30.15 5.46 13.51
N VAL A 115 29.96 6.75 13.82
CA VAL A 115 31.03 7.75 13.96
C VAL A 115 31.02 8.25 15.40
N GLY A 116 31.98 7.75 16.19
CA GLY A 116 31.99 7.96 17.64
C GLY A 116 30.80 7.27 18.31
N GLU A 117 30.37 7.79 19.46
CA GLU A 117 29.32 7.15 20.28
C GLU A 117 27.90 7.64 19.94
N ARG A 118 27.78 8.75 19.20
CA ARG A 118 26.51 9.48 19.03
C ARG A 118 25.92 9.40 17.63
N LEU A 119 26.75 9.21 16.60
CA LEU A 119 26.31 9.30 15.21
C LEU A 119 26.28 7.91 14.59
N GLY A 120 25.12 7.49 14.08
CA GLY A 120 24.97 6.29 13.27
C GLY A 120 24.50 6.65 11.88
N PHE A 121 25.01 5.95 10.87
CA PHE A 121 24.64 6.16 9.47
C PHE A 121 24.25 4.84 8.82
N THR A 122 23.27 4.91 7.92
CA THR A 122 22.92 3.83 6.99
C THR A 122 22.78 4.41 5.59
N LEU A 123 23.63 3.95 4.67
CA LEU A 123 23.72 4.45 3.30
C LEU A 123 23.37 3.34 2.32
N GLY A 124 22.41 3.60 1.43
CA GLY A 124 22.03 2.66 0.38
C GLY A 124 20.52 2.42 0.34
N ARG A 125 20.12 1.35 -0.35
CA ARG A 125 18.73 0.95 -0.51
C ARG A 125 18.28 0.21 0.75
N GLN A 126 17.31 0.77 1.47
CA GLN A 126 16.88 0.31 2.80
C GLN A 126 15.39 0.58 3.02
N GLN A 127 14.77 -0.15 3.95
CA GLN A 127 13.47 0.21 4.50
C GLN A 127 13.61 1.04 5.79
N VAL A 128 12.71 1.99 5.99
CA VAL A 128 12.65 2.88 7.15
C VAL A 128 11.19 3.03 7.55
N VAL A 129 10.84 2.60 8.76
CA VAL A 129 9.46 2.56 9.24
C VAL A 129 9.22 3.71 10.21
N TRP A 130 8.23 4.55 9.89
CA TRP A 130 7.83 5.69 10.72
C TRP A 130 6.45 5.55 11.35
N GLY A 131 5.59 4.67 10.82
CA GLY A 131 4.30 4.35 11.44
C GLY A 131 4.37 3.15 12.37
N GLU A 132 3.32 2.99 13.16
CA GLU A 132 3.10 1.91 14.13
C GLU A 132 1.82 1.12 13.82
N SER A 133 1.04 1.52 12.81
CA SER A 133 -0.27 0.99 12.43
C SER A 133 -0.20 -0.25 11.54
N ASP A 134 -1.24 -1.10 11.60
CA ASP A 134 -1.26 -2.39 10.90
C ASP A 134 -1.73 -2.28 9.43
N PHE A 135 -3.04 -2.05 9.21
CA PHE A 135 -3.67 -2.09 7.88
C PHE A 135 -3.62 -0.76 7.11
N PHE A 136 -3.70 0.36 7.82
CA PHE A 136 -3.79 1.69 7.22
C PHE A 136 -2.66 2.56 7.73
N GLN A 137 -1.97 3.25 6.82
CA GLN A 137 -0.79 4.04 7.18
C GLN A 137 -1.19 5.48 7.50
N ALA A 138 -0.77 6.01 8.66
CA ALA A 138 -0.79 7.46 8.92
C ALA A 138 0.61 8.04 8.75
N MET A 139 1.57 7.61 9.59
CA MET A 139 2.96 8.09 9.53
C MET A 139 3.91 7.19 8.73
N ASP A 140 3.47 6.02 8.27
CA ASP A 140 4.30 5.14 7.44
C ASP A 140 4.28 5.56 5.96
N ILE A 141 4.85 6.74 5.70
CA ILE A 141 4.80 7.45 4.40
C ILE A 141 6.17 7.67 3.75
N VAL A 142 7.24 7.10 4.33
CA VAL A 142 8.59 7.19 3.76
C VAL A 142 8.72 6.31 2.51
N HIS A 143 8.08 5.15 2.51
CA HIS A 143 8.11 4.20 1.41
C HIS A 143 6.71 4.02 0.82
N GLY A 144 6.65 3.75 -0.48
CA GLY A 144 5.44 3.23 -1.10
C GLY A 144 5.32 1.71 -0.94
N TYR A 145 4.23 1.16 -1.45
CA TYR A 145 3.88 -0.26 -1.37
C TYR A 145 3.54 -0.84 -2.74
N ASP A 146 3.86 -2.10 -2.98
CA ASP A 146 3.41 -2.82 -4.17
C ASP A 146 2.14 -3.61 -3.86
N PHE A 147 1.00 -3.02 -4.18
CA PHE A 147 -0.32 -3.61 -4.00
C PHE A 147 -0.84 -4.34 -5.25
N ARG A 148 -0.01 -4.50 -6.29
CA ARG A 148 -0.44 -5.11 -7.56
C ARG A 148 -0.79 -6.59 -7.43
N TRP A 149 0.04 -7.36 -6.72
CA TRP A 149 -0.11 -8.81 -6.59
C TRP A 149 -1.00 -9.20 -5.40
N ARG A 150 -1.03 -8.38 -4.34
CA ARG A 150 -1.92 -8.48 -3.20
C ARG A 150 -2.21 -7.09 -2.66
N ALA A 151 -3.49 -6.78 -2.44
CA ALA A 151 -3.92 -5.50 -1.90
C ALA A 151 -3.44 -5.32 -0.43
N PHE A 152 -4.13 -4.50 0.37
CA PHE A 152 -3.79 -4.22 1.78
C PHE A 152 -3.84 -5.45 2.72
N LEU A 153 -4.08 -6.66 2.19
CA LEU A 153 -4.26 -7.90 2.93
C LEU A 153 -2.95 -8.62 3.27
N GLU A 154 -1.80 -8.31 2.65
CA GLU A 154 -0.55 -8.94 3.08
C GLU A 154 -0.20 -8.41 4.49
N PRO A 155 -0.15 -9.27 5.52
CA PRO A 155 0.13 -8.83 6.89
C PRO A 155 1.53 -8.26 7.05
N GLU A 156 2.49 -8.86 6.34
CA GLU A 156 3.90 -8.49 6.33
C GLU A 156 4.13 -7.27 5.44
N ASN A 157 3.94 -6.08 5.99
CA ASN A 157 4.20 -4.82 5.30
C ASN A 157 5.62 -4.75 4.72
N GLU A 158 6.61 -5.43 5.31
CA GLU A 158 7.97 -5.54 4.76
C GLU A 158 8.05 -6.22 3.38
N ASP A 159 7.09 -7.09 3.05
CA ASP A 159 7.06 -7.83 1.79
C ASP A 159 6.42 -7.01 0.65
N THR A 160 5.58 -6.03 0.99
CA THR A 160 4.95 -5.11 0.02
C THR A 160 5.64 -3.75 -0.03
N ARG A 161 6.30 -3.31 1.05
CA ARG A 161 7.03 -2.04 1.10
C ARG A 161 8.13 -2.00 0.05
N ARG A 162 8.30 -0.85 -0.60
CA ARG A 162 9.20 -0.62 -1.72
C ARG A 162 10.42 0.17 -1.23
N PRO A 163 11.59 -0.47 -1.04
CA PRO A 163 12.74 0.17 -0.42
C PRO A 163 13.35 1.25 -1.30
N LEU A 164 13.90 2.30 -0.67
CA LEU A 164 14.48 3.45 -1.36
C LEU A 164 15.96 3.60 -1.07
N ALA A 165 16.72 4.08 -2.06
CA ALA A 165 18.12 4.46 -1.90
C ALA A 165 18.20 5.82 -1.18
N MET A 166 18.76 5.84 0.02
CA MET A 166 18.85 7.06 0.83
C MET A 166 20.01 7.04 1.82
N ILE A 167 20.21 8.19 2.45
CA ILE A 167 21.06 8.41 3.61
C ILE A 167 20.12 8.51 4.83
N ASN A 168 20.37 7.66 5.82
CA ASN A 168 19.68 7.67 7.10
C ASN A 168 20.70 7.93 8.20
N GLY A 169 20.67 9.12 8.79
CA GLY A 169 21.55 9.52 9.89
C GLY A 169 20.78 9.54 11.21
N GLN A 170 21.41 9.09 12.29
CA GLN A 170 20.87 9.10 13.64
C GLN A 170 21.84 9.78 14.59
N ILE A 171 21.33 10.71 15.40
CA ILE A 171 22.08 11.47 16.40
C ILE A 171 21.47 11.17 17.76
N LYS A 172 22.18 10.38 18.56
CA LYS A 172 21.79 10.06 19.94
C LYS A 172 22.09 11.25 20.83
N MET A 173 21.09 11.69 21.60
CA MET A 173 21.19 12.77 22.58
C MET A 173 20.76 12.24 23.96
N PRO A 174 21.63 11.49 24.65
CA PRO A 174 21.30 10.90 25.96
C PRO A 174 20.90 11.94 27.00
N GLU A 175 21.40 13.17 26.89
CA GLU A 175 21.07 14.26 27.80
C GLU A 175 19.59 14.70 27.73
N LEU A 176 18.89 14.31 26.67
CA LEU A 176 17.49 14.64 26.41
C LEU A 176 16.61 13.38 26.31
N ASP A 177 17.15 12.21 26.69
CA ASP A 177 16.51 10.89 26.52
C ASP A 177 15.91 10.71 25.11
N GLY A 178 16.65 11.13 24.09
CA GLY A 178 16.12 11.22 22.73
C GLY A 178 17.14 11.00 21.62
N THR A 179 16.60 10.83 20.42
CA THR A 179 17.37 10.60 19.19
C THR A 179 16.77 11.42 18.06
N LEU A 180 17.61 12.16 17.34
CA LEU A 180 17.25 12.83 16.09
C LEU A 180 17.65 11.96 14.91
N GLN A 181 16.68 11.53 14.12
CA GLN A 181 16.87 10.87 12.83
C GLN A 181 16.74 11.90 11.71
N VAL A 182 17.64 11.83 10.73
CA VAL A 182 17.64 12.63 9.50
C VAL A 182 17.62 11.67 8.31
N LEU A 183 16.60 11.80 7.48
CA LEU A 183 16.50 11.10 6.20
C LEU A 183 16.81 12.06 5.07
N LEU A 184 17.63 11.63 4.13
CA LEU A 184 17.94 12.37 2.91
C LEU A 184 17.98 11.40 1.74
N ARG A 185 17.10 11.60 0.77
CA ARG A 185 17.16 10.93 -0.52
C ARG A 185 17.64 11.94 -1.56
N PRO A 186 18.90 11.86 -2.01
CA PRO A 186 19.38 12.65 -3.12
C PRO A 186 18.57 12.39 -4.40
N GLY A 187 18.35 13.45 -5.16
CA GLY A 187 17.75 13.40 -6.48
C GLY A 187 18.38 12.36 -7.41
N GLY A 188 17.55 11.59 -8.10
CA GLY A 188 18.02 10.59 -9.08
C GLY A 188 18.70 9.36 -8.48
N TRP A 189 18.72 9.20 -7.15
CA TRP A 189 19.10 7.94 -6.52
C TRP A 189 17.96 6.92 -6.60
N GLY A 190 18.30 5.69 -6.97
CA GLY A 190 17.34 4.60 -7.17
C GLY A 190 16.72 4.60 -8.57
N ARG A 191 15.71 3.77 -8.78
CA ARG A 191 14.95 3.72 -10.03
C ARG A 191 13.73 4.63 -9.92
N ASP A 192 13.36 5.31 -11.00
CA ASP A 192 12.19 6.18 -11.05
C ASP A 192 10.95 5.46 -10.52
N HIS A 193 10.77 4.21 -10.94
CA HIS A 193 9.62 3.43 -10.54
C HIS A 193 9.57 3.10 -9.06
N ASP A 194 10.66 3.18 -8.29
CA ASP A 194 10.67 2.85 -6.85
C ASP A 194 9.84 3.83 -6.00
N ILE A 195 9.50 5.01 -6.56
CA ILE A 195 8.73 6.04 -5.87
C ILE A 195 7.23 5.71 -5.85
N GLY A 196 6.61 5.94 -4.69
CA GLY A 196 5.18 5.79 -4.48
C GLY A 196 4.69 4.34 -4.47
N SER A 197 3.40 4.18 -4.21
CA SER A 197 2.72 2.89 -4.21
C SER A 197 2.25 2.52 -5.61
N LEU A 198 2.35 1.23 -5.94
CA LEU A 198 1.82 0.66 -7.17
C LEU A 198 0.51 -0.05 -6.85
N TYR A 199 -0.52 0.27 -7.62
CA TYR A 199 -1.83 -0.36 -7.53
C TYR A 199 -2.07 -1.19 -8.79
N ASP A 200 -2.94 -2.21 -8.69
CA ASP A 200 -3.37 -2.99 -9.85
C ASP A 200 -4.27 -2.14 -10.75
N THR A 201 -3.62 -1.33 -11.59
CA THR A 201 -4.26 -0.43 -12.56
C THR A 201 -4.23 -1.00 -13.98
N PHE A 202 -3.59 -2.16 -14.16
CA PHE A 202 -3.47 -2.85 -15.45
C PHE A 202 -4.60 -3.87 -15.69
N GLY A 203 -5.55 -3.97 -14.76
CA GLY A 203 -6.76 -4.79 -14.91
C GLY A 203 -6.57 -6.23 -14.43
N GLY A 204 -5.64 -6.46 -13.52
CA GLY A 204 -5.39 -7.77 -12.94
C GLY A 204 -6.39 -8.18 -11.86
N ARG A 205 -5.98 -9.16 -11.04
CA ARG A 205 -6.79 -9.80 -10.00
C ARG A 205 -7.27 -8.85 -8.89
N TRP A 206 -6.50 -7.80 -8.60
CA TRP A 206 -6.76 -6.83 -7.52
C TRP A 206 -7.19 -5.47 -8.07
N ALA A 207 -7.40 -5.37 -9.38
CA ALA A 207 -7.99 -4.18 -9.96
C ALA A 207 -9.37 -3.94 -9.32
N PRO A 208 -9.67 -2.68 -8.92
CA PRO A 208 -10.97 -2.32 -8.37
C PRO A 208 -12.09 -2.76 -9.31
N GLN A 209 -13.22 -3.23 -8.77
CA GLN A 209 -14.44 -3.39 -9.59
C GLN A 209 -14.86 -1.99 -10.08
N LYS A 210 -14.82 -1.63 -11.36
CA LYS A 210 -15.12 -2.35 -12.62
C LYS A 210 -13.92 -2.53 -13.59
N ASP A 211 -12.71 -2.27 -13.13
CA ASP A 211 -11.52 -2.06 -13.96
C ASP A 211 -10.76 -3.35 -14.26
N ARG A 212 -11.29 -4.51 -13.87
CA ARG A 212 -10.73 -5.81 -14.25
C ARG A 212 -10.74 -5.99 -15.76
N GLY A 213 -9.62 -6.48 -16.30
CA GLY A 213 -9.36 -6.52 -17.73
C GLY A 213 -9.18 -5.14 -18.40
N THR A 214 -9.04 -4.05 -17.64
CA THR A 214 -8.81 -2.69 -18.18
C THR A 214 -7.43 -2.18 -17.80
N ASP A 215 -6.63 -1.79 -18.80
CA ASP A 215 -5.31 -1.19 -18.57
C ASP A 215 -5.44 0.34 -18.56
N ILE A 216 -5.47 0.90 -17.35
CA ILE A 216 -5.49 2.35 -17.13
C ILE A 216 -4.14 2.98 -17.54
N PRO A 217 -2.96 2.43 -17.20
CA PRO A 217 -1.66 2.91 -17.65
C PRO A 217 -1.48 3.06 -19.16
N ALA A 218 -2.21 2.31 -19.98
CA ALA A 218 -2.25 2.51 -21.43
C ALA A 218 -2.62 3.96 -21.81
N PHE A 219 -3.45 4.63 -21.00
CA PHE A 219 -3.96 5.98 -21.25
C PHE A 219 -3.49 7.04 -20.25
N LEU A 220 -3.24 6.65 -19.00
CA LEU A 220 -2.72 7.48 -17.91
C LEU A 220 -1.34 6.97 -17.51
N ARG A 221 -0.31 7.37 -18.25
CA ARG A 221 1.06 6.89 -18.00
C ARG A 221 1.65 7.56 -16.77
N TYR A 222 2.44 6.80 -16.00
CA TYR A 222 3.22 7.37 -14.91
C TYR A 222 4.23 8.40 -15.42
N ASN A 223 4.20 9.61 -14.85
CA ASN A 223 5.15 10.68 -15.10
C ASN A 223 6.00 10.93 -13.84
N TYR A 224 7.15 10.26 -13.76
CA TYR A 224 8.11 10.45 -12.68
C TYR A 224 8.90 11.77 -12.79
N ARG A 225 8.71 12.54 -13.87
CA ARG A 225 9.38 13.82 -14.15
C ARG A 225 8.42 14.99 -14.13
N HIS A 226 7.28 14.83 -13.45
CA HIS A 226 6.23 15.82 -13.36
C HIS A 226 6.70 17.04 -12.56
N SER A 227 6.29 18.26 -12.95
CA SER A 227 6.77 19.50 -12.29
C SER A 227 6.51 19.55 -10.77
N ASP A 228 5.41 18.95 -10.31
CA ASP A 228 5.03 18.92 -8.90
C ASP A 228 5.63 17.72 -8.13
N GLY A 229 6.43 16.88 -8.81
CA GLY A 229 6.81 15.56 -8.31
C GLY A 229 7.95 14.88 -9.09
N ASP A 230 9.02 15.61 -9.43
CA ASP A 230 10.15 15.03 -10.15
C ASP A 230 11.02 14.17 -9.22
N VAL A 231 11.24 12.89 -9.58
CA VAL A 231 12.10 11.96 -8.83
C VAL A 231 13.58 12.36 -8.82
N GLU A 232 13.99 13.30 -9.67
CA GLU A 232 15.30 13.97 -9.61
C GLU A 232 15.39 15.01 -8.49
N ASP A 233 14.30 15.34 -7.82
CA ASP A 233 14.35 16.22 -6.67
C ASP A 233 14.81 15.48 -5.41
N THR A 234 15.59 16.22 -4.61
CA THR A 234 16.03 15.73 -3.30
C THR A 234 14.91 15.87 -2.29
N THR A 235 14.58 14.77 -1.61
CA THR A 235 13.59 14.72 -0.53
C THR A 235 14.27 14.44 0.80
N TRP A 236 13.67 14.89 1.90
CA TRP A 236 14.29 14.78 3.22
C TRP A 236 13.25 14.78 4.34
N GLY A 237 13.66 14.28 5.51
CA GLY A 237 12.82 14.27 6.69
C GLY A 237 13.63 14.30 7.98
N LEU A 238 12.97 14.74 9.04
CA LEU A 238 13.49 14.78 10.41
C LEU A 238 12.50 14.06 11.32
N ARG A 239 13.02 13.23 12.21
CA ARG A 239 12.25 12.58 13.25
C ARG A 239 12.98 12.69 14.58
N TRP A 240 12.38 13.41 15.52
CA TRP A 240 12.78 13.35 16.92
C TRP A 240 12.01 12.22 17.59
N SER A 241 12.71 11.34 18.30
CA SER A 241 12.10 10.35 19.19
C SER A 241 12.59 10.62 20.61
N GLY A 242 11.69 10.60 21.58
CA GLY A 242 12.04 10.84 22.97
C GLY A 242 11.10 10.14 23.95
N LEU A 243 11.47 10.24 25.22
CA LEU A 243 10.70 9.69 26.33
C LEU A 243 10.17 10.83 27.23
N ALA A 244 8.88 10.80 27.55
CA ALA A 244 8.24 11.70 28.50
C ALA A 244 7.61 10.87 29.63
N GLY A 245 8.39 10.59 30.68
CA GLY A 245 7.98 9.67 31.74
C GLY A 245 7.83 8.24 31.18
N PRO A 246 6.65 7.60 31.27
CA PRO A 246 6.41 6.28 30.68
C PRO A 246 5.97 6.32 29.20
N VAL A 247 5.79 7.51 28.61
CA VAL A 247 5.26 7.68 27.25
C VAL A 247 6.40 7.89 26.26
N GLN A 248 6.48 7.03 25.26
CA GLN A 248 7.35 7.23 24.11
C GLN A 248 6.63 8.14 23.11
N TYR A 249 7.33 9.11 22.54
CA TYR A 249 6.74 10.01 21.55
C TYR A 249 7.70 10.33 20.42
N THR A 250 7.13 10.72 19.28
CA THR A 250 7.90 11.23 18.15
C THR A 250 7.33 12.52 17.59
N LEU A 251 8.21 13.38 17.09
CA LEU A 251 7.88 14.57 16.31
C LEU A 251 8.57 14.47 14.96
N ASN A 252 7.80 14.58 13.90
CA ASN A 252 8.26 14.26 12.55
C ASN A 252 7.98 15.43 11.61
N TYR A 253 8.89 15.68 10.69
CA TYR A 253 8.66 16.51 9.52
C TYR A 253 9.22 15.80 8.30
N LEU A 254 8.44 15.75 7.22
CA LEU A 254 8.81 15.05 6.01
C LEU A 254 8.46 15.88 4.78
N ARG A 255 9.46 16.22 3.97
CA ARG A 255 9.29 16.77 2.61
C ARG A 255 9.61 15.66 1.62
N TRP A 256 8.59 14.95 1.15
CA TRP A 256 8.75 13.67 0.44
C TRP A 256 7.68 13.44 -0.62
N PHE A 257 7.82 12.41 -1.44
CA PHE A 257 6.79 12.02 -2.40
C PHE A 257 5.58 11.41 -1.69
N GLY A 258 4.38 11.77 -2.13
CA GLY A 258 3.15 11.10 -1.72
C GLY A 258 3.18 9.62 -2.09
N THR A 259 2.58 8.78 -1.24
CA THR A 259 2.47 7.34 -1.49
C THR A 259 1.45 7.05 -2.58
N ASP A 260 0.36 7.81 -2.66
CA ASP A 260 -0.71 7.59 -3.61
C ASP A 260 -0.51 8.47 -4.87
N PRO A 261 -0.73 7.93 -6.08
CA PRO A 261 -0.63 8.72 -7.29
C PRO A 261 -1.83 9.67 -7.43
N VAL A 262 -1.60 10.79 -8.12
CA VAL A 262 -2.63 11.76 -8.51
C VAL A 262 -2.68 11.84 -10.03
N ILE A 263 -3.88 12.00 -10.59
CA ILE A 263 -4.02 12.20 -12.05
C ILE A 263 -3.84 13.68 -12.39
N ASP A 264 -2.86 13.99 -13.22
CA ASP A 264 -2.79 15.24 -13.97
C ASP A 264 -3.58 15.08 -15.27
N SER A 265 -4.75 15.73 -15.35
CA SER A 265 -5.74 15.51 -16.41
C SER A 265 -5.47 16.38 -17.62
N ARG A 266 -5.59 15.83 -18.84
CA ARG A 266 -5.49 16.62 -20.08
C ARG A 266 -6.51 17.76 -20.17
N TRP A 267 -7.70 17.58 -19.60
CA TRP A 267 -8.80 18.55 -19.71
C TRP A 267 -8.67 19.71 -18.73
N ASN A 268 -7.94 19.51 -17.63
CA ASN A 268 -7.65 20.54 -16.66
C ASN A 268 -6.29 20.26 -16.00
N PRO A 269 -5.19 20.44 -16.76
CA PRO A 269 -3.88 20.02 -16.31
C PRO A 269 -3.33 21.00 -15.27
N THR A 270 -2.67 20.48 -14.23
CA THR A 270 -1.93 21.30 -13.27
C THR A 270 -0.56 21.67 -13.81
N ALA A 271 0.06 20.78 -14.59
CA ALA A 271 1.25 21.07 -15.37
C ALA A 271 0.91 21.56 -16.79
N GLY A 272 1.93 21.90 -17.58
CA GLY A 272 1.73 22.19 -19.00
C GLY A 272 1.38 20.92 -19.78
N LEU A 273 0.55 21.02 -20.84
CA LEU A 273 0.18 19.88 -21.69
C LEU A 273 1.37 19.08 -22.25
N GLY A 274 2.54 19.70 -22.41
CA GLY A 274 3.76 19.03 -22.86
C GLY A 274 4.43 18.13 -21.80
N ASP A 275 4.04 18.27 -20.53
CA ASP A 275 4.52 17.40 -19.47
C ASP A 275 3.76 16.06 -19.44
N LEU A 276 2.51 16.06 -19.91
CA LEU A 276 1.65 14.87 -19.94
C LEU A 276 2.25 13.73 -20.78
N LYS A 277 2.21 12.50 -20.25
CA LYS A 277 2.78 11.30 -20.90
C LYS A 277 1.72 10.40 -21.54
N GLY A 278 0.49 10.43 -21.06
CA GLY A 278 -0.62 9.62 -21.56
C GLY A 278 -1.60 10.38 -22.47
N LEU A 279 -2.54 9.63 -23.07
CA LEU A 279 -3.59 10.19 -23.91
C LEU A 279 -4.53 11.09 -23.11
N TRP A 280 -4.94 10.63 -21.93
CA TRP A 280 -5.92 11.30 -21.07
C TRP A 280 -5.28 12.12 -19.94
N GLY A 281 -3.98 11.94 -19.71
CA GLY A 281 -3.27 12.57 -18.60
C GLY A 281 -2.05 11.77 -18.17
N SER A 282 -1.55 12.08 -16.97
CA SER A 282 -0.46 11.33 -16.34
C SER A 282 -0.79 11.00 -14.90
N LEU A 283 -0.28 9.87 -14.40
CA LEU A 283 -0.21 9.59 -12.97
C LEU A 283 1.12 10.12 -12.43
N TYR A 284 1.11 10.90 -11.36
CA TYR A 284 2.34 11.38 -10.73
C TYR A 284 2.26 11.33 -9.21
N PHE A 285 3.42 11.36 -8.56
CA PHE A 285 3.53 11.36 -7.10
C PHE A 285 3.94 12.77 -6.63
N PRO A 286 3.04 13.56 -6.04
CA PRO A 286 3.33 14.94 -5.64
C PRO A 286 4.34 14.98 -4.49
N LYS A 287 5.17 16.04 -4.43
CA LYS A 287 6.01 16.30 -3.24
C LYS A 287 5.22 17.01 -2.14
N LEU A 288 5.00 16.32 -1.04
CA LEU A 288 4.19 16.75 0.09
C LEU A 288 5.05 17.21 1.27
N SER A 289 4.49 18.10 2.08
CA SER A 289 5.05 18.47 3.40
C SER A 289 4.14 17.91 4.49
N THR A 290 4.63 16.92 5.24
CA THR A 290 3.88 16.26 6.32
C THR A 290 4.54 16.48 7.66
N TYR A 291 3.75 16.92 8.64
CA TYR A 291 4.10 17.05 10.04
C TYR A 291 3.47 15.89 10.80
N GLY A 292 4.25 15.20 11.62
CA GLY A 292 3.82 14.00 12.30
C GLY A 292 4.02 14.06 13.81
N PHE A 293 3.11 13.44 14.54
CA PHE A 293 3.24 13.18 15.96
C PHE A 293 2.83 11.73 16.24
N THR A 294 3.61 11.01 17.04
CA THR A 294 3.19 9.73 17.59
C THR A 294 3.40 9.71 19.09
N ALA A 295 2.57 8.98 19.81
CA ALA A 295 2.77 8.69 21.21
C ALA A 295 2.25 7.31 21.57
N SER A 296 2.97 6.58 22.42
CA SER A 296 2.58 5.27 22.91
C SER A 296 2.96 5.07 24.37
N GLY A 297 2.08 4.40 25.13
CA GLY A 297 2.29 4.17 26.55
C GLY A 297 1.31 3.19 27.16
N TYR A 298 1.73 2.56 28.26
CA TYR A 298 0.89 1.65 29.06
C TYR A 298 -0.01 2.42 30.02
N VAL A 299 -1.28 2.03 30.10
CA VAL A 299 -2.31 2.65 30.95
C VAL A 299 -2.81 1.62 31.97
N GLU A 300 -2.27 1.69 33.19
CA GLU A 300 -2.52 0.73 34.27
C GLU A 300 -4.01 0.52 34.62
N PRO A 301 -4.87 1.55 34.73
CA PRO A 301 -6.28 1.36 35.11
C PRO A 301 -7.09 0.44 34.19
N VAL A 302 -6.67 0.30 32.94
CA VAL A 302 -7.35 -0.54 31.94
C VAL A 302 -6.48 -1.69 31.45
N ASP A 303 -5.26 -1.84 31.97
CA ASP A 303 -4.29 -2.90 31.61
C ASP A 303 -4.17 -3.04 30.08
N ALA A 304 -3.83 -1.92 29.43
CA ALA A 304 -3.71 -1.84 27.98
C ALA A 304 -2.65 -0.83 27.56
N VAL A 305 -2.07 -1.04 26.39
CA VAL A 305 -1.19 -0.07 25.73
C VAL A 305 -2.04 0.77 24.79
N PHE A 306 -1.93 2.08 24.89
CA PHE A 306 -2.53 2.99 23.92
C PHE A 306 -1.43 3.58 23.05
N SER A 307 -1.71 3.71 21.77
CA SER A 307 -0.89 4.51 20.87
C SER A 307 -1.74 5.43 20.02
N THR A 308 -1.12 6.51 19.54
CA THR A 308 -1.75 7.44 18.62
C THR A 308 -0.74 7.91 17.59
N GLU A 309 -1.20 8.10 16.36
CA GLU A 309 -0.46 8.73 15.28
C GLU A 309 -1.29 9.89 14.72
N ILE A 310 -0.65 11.02 14.42
CA ILE A 310 -1.27 12.16 13.76
C ILE A 310 -0.33 12.63 12.66
N ALA A 311 -0.82 12.69 11.43
CA ALA A 311 -0.11 13.17 10.26
C ALA A 311 -0.88 14.34 9.63
N TYR A 312 -0.38 15.56 9.74
CA TYR A 312 -0.90 16.74 9.05
C TYR A 312 -0.09 16.99 7.78
N THR A 313 -0.73 16.85 6.62
CA THR A 313 -0.14 17.08 5.30
C THR A 313 -0.69 18.37 4.72
N LYS A 314 0.21 19.31 4.46
CA LYS A 314 -0.14 20.61 3.88
C LYS A 314 -0.38 20.50 2.37
N ASP A 315 -1.41 21.18 1.88
CA ASP A 315 -1.73 21.30 0.46
C ASP A 315 -1.71 19.93 -0.27
N LYS A 316 -2.36 18.90 0.30
CA LYS A 316 -2.41 17.58 -0.33
C LYS A 316 -3.34 17.65 -1.56
N PRO A 317 -2.86 17.33 -2.77
CA PRO A 317 -3.68 17.31 -3.96
C PRO A 317 -4.68 16.16 -3.95
N TYR A 318 -5.89 16.45 -4.42
CA TYR A 318 -6.96 15.48 -4.65
C TYR A 318 -7.58 15.66 -6.03
N ASN A 319 -7.91 14.55 -6.68
CA ASN A 319 -8.59 14.57 -7.96
C ASN A 319 -10.05 15.03 -7.83
N LEU A 320 -10.51 15.76 -8.86
CA LEU A 320 -11.87 16.24 -9.00
C LEU A 320 -12.65 15.39 -9.99
N LEU A 321 -13.94 15.17 -9.72
CA LEU A 321 -14.81 14.29 -10.51
C LEU A 321 -14.79 14.59 -12.02
N GLY A 322 -14.82 15.86 -12.41
CA GLY A 322 -14.89 16.30 -13.80
C GLY A 322 -16.29 16.21 -14.41
N SER A 323 -16.43 16.68 -15.65
CA SER A 323 -17.71 16.72 -16.36
C SER A 323 -17.85 15.58 -17.37
N PRO A 324 -19.00 14.88 -17.39
CA PRO A 324 -19.32 13.89 -18.42
C PRO A 324 -19.14 14.38 -19.86
N GLY A 325 -18.52 13.56 -20.70
CA GLY A 325 -18.49 13.78 -22.16
C GLY A 325 -17.52 14.85 -22.67
N ASN A 326 -16.56 15.32 -21.87
CA ASN A 326 -15.51 16.23 -22.34
C ASN A 326 -14.66 15.55 -23.43
N CYS A 327 -14.65 16.06 -24.66
CA CYS A 327 -13.81 15.52 -25.74
C CYS A 327 -12.88 16.60 -26.30
N PHE A 328 -11.62 16.26 -26.58
CA PHE A 328 -10.74 17.17 -27.32
C PHE A 328 -10.80 16.96 -28.85
N ASP A 329 -11.34 15.82 -29.31
CA ASP A 329 -11.76 15.60 -30.70
C ASP A 329 -13.13 14.88 -30.73
N PRO A 330 -14.25 15.62 -30.84
CA PRO A 330 -15.59 15.03 -30.83
C PRO A 330 -15.85 14.00 -31.94
N ALA A 331 -15.04 13.96 -33.00
CA ALA A 331 -15.17 12.97 -34.07
C ALA A 331 -14.56 11.61 -33.71
N ASN A 332 -13.74 11.55 -32.65
CA ASN A 332 -13.09 10.34 -32.18
C ASN A 332 -13.48 10.04 -30.71
N PRO A 333 -14.34 9.03 -30.47
CA PRO A 333 -14.80 8.66 -29.13
C PRO A 333 -13.68 8.34 -28.13
N LEU A 334 -12.49 7.91 -28.58
CA LEU A 334 -11.34 7.63 -27.70
C LEU A 334 -10.72 8.91 -27.08
N THR A 335 -11.07 10.08 -27.61
CA THR A 335 -10.60 11.37 -27.12
C THR A 335 -11.58 12.04 -26.15
N CYS A 336 -12.70 11.36 -25.88
CA CYS A 336 -13.65 11.76 -24.87
C CYS A 336 -13.22 11.24 -23.51
N GLN A 337 -13.50 12.01 -22.46
CA GLN A 337 -13.25 11.68 -21.07
C GLN A 337 -14.03 10.40 -20.75
N PRO A 338 -13.35 9.27 -20.52
CA PRO A 338 -14.03 8.01 -20.29
C PRO A 338 -14.08 7.66 -18.80
N LEU A 339 -13.28 8.31 -17.96
CA LEU A 339 -13.18 8.00 -16.55
C LEU A 339 -13.66 9.20 -15.71
N PRO A 340 -14.30 8.95 -14.56
CA PRO A 340 -14.43 9.97 -13.52
C PRO A 340 -13.02 10.34 -13.00
N SER A 341 -12.91 11.40 -12.19
CA SER A 341 -11.66 11.91 -11.59
C SER A 341 -10.71 12.70 -12.51
N LEU A 342 -11.11 12.96 -13.76
CA LEU A 342 -10.31 13.73 -14.73
C LEU A 342 -10.70 15.24 -14.76
N GLY A 343 -11.35 15.75 -13.71
CA GLY A 343 -11.72 17.16 -13.57
C GLY A 343 -10.57 18.11 -13.20
N GLY A 344 -9.35 17.59 -13.06
CA GLY A 344 -8.19 18.29 -12.53
C GLY A 344 -7.98 17.99 -11.04
N VAL A 345 -7.28 18.88 -10.36
CA VAL A 345 -6.82 18.69 -8.98
C VAL A 345 -7.18 19.91 -8.13
N THR A 346 -7.47 19.68 -6.85
CA THR A 346 -7.57 20.72 -5.83
C THR A 346 -6.75 20.31 -4.61
N ASP A 347 -6.15 21.29 -3.93
CA ASP A 347 -5.34 21.04 -2.74
C ASP A 347 -6.17 21.19 -1.47
N HIS A 348 -5.98 20.27 -0.52
CA HIS A 348 -6.54 20.35 0.81
C HIS A 348 -5.48 20.00 1.85
N ASP A 349 -5.38 20.83 2.88
CA ASP A 349 -4.76 20.43 4.12
C ASP A 349 -5.48 19.20 4.69
N THR A 350 -4.73 18.15 5.00
CA THR A 350 -5.29 16.86 5.41
C THR A 350 -4.69 16.41 6.73
N VAL A 351 -5.54 16.06 7.69
CA VAL A 351 -5.12 15.38 8.93
C VAL A 351 -5.49 13.90 8.82
N ARG A 352 -4.53 13.01 9.01
CA ARG A 352 -4.80 11.58 9.26
C ARG A 352 -4.44 11.27 10.71
N ALA A 353 -5.40 10.77 11.46
CA ALA A 353 -5.21 10.41 12.85
C ALA A 353 -5.52 8.93 13.07
N MET A 354 -4.81 8.31 14.00
CA MET A 354 -5.06 6.96 14.49
C MET A 354 -5.02 6.95 16.01
N VAL A 355 -5.91 6.18 16.62
CA VAL A 355 -5.81 5.77 18.02
C VAL A 355 -5.93 4.25 18.09
N ARG A 356 -4.99 3.61 18.78
CA ARG A 356 -4.95 2.16 19.01
C ARG A 356 -5.05 1.84 20.49
N MET A 357 -5.67 0.71 20.78
CA MET A 357 -5.56 0.02 22.07
C MET A 357 -5.17 -1.42 21.85
N ASP A 358 -4.08 -1.85 22.50
CA ASP A 358 -3.65 -3.24 22.57
C ASP A 358 -3.85 -3.78 23.98
N LYS A 359 -4.54 -4.93 24.09
CA LYS A 359 -4.86 -5.56 25.36
C LYS A 359 -4.69 -7.06 25.32
N GLN A 360 -4.16 -7.62 26.40
CA GLN A 360 -4.10 -9.07 26.60
C GLN A 360 -5.40 -9.55 27.26
N LEU A 361 -6.17 -10.34 26.53
CA LEU A 361 -7.44 -10.91 27.00
C LEU A 361 -7.23 -12.31 27.57
N LYS A 362 -7.60 -12.50 28.84
CA LYS A 362 -7.61 -13.80 29.52
C LYS A 362 -8.70 -14.70 28.92
N THR A 363 -8.31 -15.49 27.93
CA THR A 363 -9.20 -16.29 27.08
C THR A 363 -9.03 -17.79 27.31
N GLU A 364 -8.11 -18.19 28.18
CA GLU A 364 -7.74 -19.58 28.46
C GLU A 364 -8.93 -20.39 29.02
N GLY A 365 -9.72 -19.78 29.90
CA GLY A 365 -10.87 -20.43 30.52
C GLY A 365 -12.12 -20.53 29.62
N TRP A 366 -12.24 -19.69 28.60
CA TRP A 366 -13.43 -19.62 27.75
C TRP A 366 -13.20 -20.22 26.36
N LEU A 367 -12.07 -19.88 25.74
CA LEU A 367 -11.71 -20.31 24.39
C LEU A 367 -10.68 -21.45 24.40
N GLY A 368 -10.06 -21.76 25.55
CA GLY A 368 -9.06 -22.83 25.65
C GLY A 368 -7.70 -22.46 25.07
N THR A 369 -7.39 -21.16 24.97
CA THR A 369 -6.08 -20.69 24.52
C THR A 369 -4.98 -21.11 25.50
N ALA A 370 -3.75 -21.26 24.99
CA ALA A 370 -2.59 -21.65 25.79
C ALA A 370 -2.05 -20.50 26.67
N ARG A 371 -2.34 -19.25 26.29
CA ARG A 371 -1.94 -18.00 26.95
C ARG A 371 -2.97 -16.91 26.65
N PRO A 372 -2.91 -15.73 27.31
CA PRO A 372 -3.78 -14.61 26.96
C PRO A 372 -3.68 -14.28 25.47
N SER A 373 -4.82 -13.93 24.87
CA SER A 373 -4.91 -13.57 23.46
C SER A 373 -4.69 -12.07 23.30
N LEU A 374 -3.98 -11.68 22.24
CA LEU A 374 -3.84 -10.26 21.92
C LEU A 374 -5.12 -9.78 21.25
N PHE A 375 -5.70 -8.72 21.79
CA PHE A 375 -6.78 -7.96 21.17
C PHE A 375 -6.28 -6.55 20.89
N SER A 376 -6.25 -6.19 19.61
CA SER A 376 -5.91 -4.85 19.14
C SER A 376 -7.13 -4.23 18.47
N VAL A 377 -7.41 -2.96 18.75
CA VAL A 377 -8.41 -2.17 18.02
C VAL A 377 -7.81 -0.83 17.64
N GLN A 378 -8.04 -0.41 16.41
CA GLN A 378 -7.57 0.85 15.85
C GLN A 378 -8.74 1.62 15.27
N LEU A 379 -8.74 2.94 15.48
CA LEU A 379 -9.66 3.86 14.84
C LEU A 379 -8.84 4.88 14.06
N PHE A 380 -9.05 4.92 12.75
CA PHE A 380 -8.43 5.85 11.82
C PHE A 380 -9.45 6.90 11.41
N ASP A 381 -9.02 8.15 11.29
CA ASP A 381 -9.80 9.22 10.68
C ASP A 381 -8.94 10.01 9.69
N THR A 382 -9.47 10.23 8.50
CA THR A 382 -8.91 11.17 7.53
C THR A 382 -9.83 12.38 7.43
N TRP A 383 -9.33 13.52 7.87
CA TRP A 383 -10.04 14.79 7.88
C TRP A 383 -9.47 15.73 6.81
N LEU A 384 -10.32 16.18 5.90
CA LEU A 384 -10.01 17.21 4.91
C LEU A 384 -10.38 18.58 5.47
N LEU A 385 -9.38 19.42 5.71
CA LEU A 385 -9.58 20.78 6.23
C LEU A 385 -10.04 21.72 5.12
N GLY A 386 -10.96 22.62 5.47
CA GLY A 386 -11.56 23.55 4.51
C GLY A 386 -12.34 22.82 3.41
N TYR A 387 -12.87 21.63 3.70
CA TYR A 387 -13.61 20.82 2.74
C TYR A 387 -14.94 21.52 2.37
N ASP A 388 -15.06 21.89 1.09
CA ASP A 388 -16.30 22.42 0.53
C ASP A 388 -17.19 21.25 0.12
N LYS A 389 -18.22 20.97 0.93
CA LYS A 389 -19.10 19.82 0.72
C LYS A 389 -19.85 19.96 -0.59
N ARG A 390 -19.51 19.09 -1.53
CA ARG A 390 -20.15 18.97 -2.84
C ARG A 390 -20.84 17.63 -2.97
N SER A 391 -21.85 17.58 -3.81
CA SER A 391 -22.57 16.36 -4.10
C SER A 391 -22.07 15.74 -5.40
N VAL A 392 -22.35 14.45 -5.53
CA VAL A 392 -22.28 13.72 -6.79
C VAL A 392 -22.93 14.53 -7.92
N GLY A 393 -22.20 14.72 -9.01
CA GLY A 393 -22.63 15.52 -10.16
C GLY A 393 -22.06 16.94 -10.22
N ASP A 394 -21.42 17.44 -9.16
CA ASP A 394 -20.58 18.64 -9.24
C ASP A 394 -19.20 18.25 -9.81
N PRO A 395 -18.77 18.80 -10.96
CA PRO A 395 -17.49 18.44 -11.57
C PRO A 395 -16.27 18.82 -10.72
N ARG A 396 -16.44 19.66 -9.70
CA ARG A 396 -15.41 20.03 -8.73
C ARG A 396 -15.56 19.28 -7.40
N ALA A 397 -16.38 18.23 -7.32
CA ALA A 397 -16.42 17.37 -6.15
C ALA A 397 -15.10 16.58 -6.05
N VAL A 398 -14.54 16.53 -4.84
CA VAL A 398 -13.35 15.73 -4.53
C VAL A 398 -13.73 14.26 -4.49
N VAL A 399 -12.95 13.41 -5.15
CA VAL A 399 -13.23 11.96 -5.21
C VAL A 399 -12.29 11.15 -4.32
N ASP A 400 -12.68 9.92 -3.99
CA ASP A 400 -11.91 9.03 -3.12
C ASP A 400 -10.53 8.63 -3.69
N GLY A 401 -10.38 8.64 -5.01
CA GLY A 401 -9.07 8.47 -5.65
C GLY A 401 -9.11 8.52 -7.18
N PRO A 402 -7.96 8.32 -7.83
CA PRO A 402 -7.85 8.16 -9.28
C PRO A 402 -8.80 7.10 -9.84
N GLY A 403 -9.58 7.44 -10.87
CA GLY A 403 -10.53 6.54 -11.52
C GLY A 403 -11.90 6.40 -10.82
N HIS A 404 -12.11 7.06 -9.67
CA HIS A 404 -13.31 6.89 -8.87
C HIS A 404 -14.34 8.00 -9.06
N ALA A 405 -15.63 7.63 -8.96
CA ALA A 405 -16.77 8.57 -9.01
C ALA A 405 -17.32 8.91 -7.61
N ALA A 406 -16.96 8.13 -6.58
CA ALA A 406 -17.43 8.36 -5.23
C ALA A 406 -16.84 9.64 -4.64
N VAL A 407 -17.72 10.48 -4.12
CA VAL A 407 -17.34 11.78 -3.56
C VAL A 407 -16.86 11.58 -2.13
N LYS A 408 -15.65 12.06 -1.87
CA LYS A 408 -14.99 11.94 -0.58
C LYS A 408 -15.74 12.73 0.48
N LYS A 409 -15.81 12.23 1.71
CA LYS A 409 -16.40 12.95 2.85
C LYS A 409 -15.34 13.80 3.56
N GLU A 410 -15.79 14.83 4.28
CA GLU A 410 -14.92 15.66 5.13
C GLU A 410 -14.14 14.80 6.13
N HIS A 411 -14.83 13.85 6.77
CA HIS A 411 -14.26 12.82 7.63
C HIS A 411 -14.50 11.44 7.03
N SER A 412 -13.42 10.69 6.84
CA SER A 412 -13.45 9.30 6.41
C SER A 412 -12.82 8.45 7.51
N THR A 413 -13.65 7.74 8.26
CA THR A 413 -13.24 6.97 9.44
C THR A 413 -13.24 5.48 9.10
N VAL A 414 -12.21 4.75 9.56
CA VAL A 414 -12.15 3.29 9.47
C VAL A 414 -11.75 2.72 10.82
N ALA A 415 -12.48 1.73 11.30
CA ALA A 415 -12.14 0.97 12.50
C ALA A 415 -11.62 -0.40 12.10
N THR A 416 -10.52 -0.85 12.72
CA THR A 416 -10.02 -2.22 12.57
C THR A 416 -9.86 -2.89 13.91
N ALA A 417 -10.00 -4.21 13.94
CA ALA A 417 -9.79 -5.02 15.12
C ALA A 417 -9.06 -6.32 14.75
N ILE A 418 -8.15 -6.76 15.61
CA ILE A 418 -7.42 -8.03 15.50
C ILE A 418 -7.57 -8.77 16.82
N LEU A 419 -7.95 -10.04 16.75
CA LEU A 419 -7.86 -11.00 17.85
C LEU A 419 -6.90 -12.12 17.44
N ALA A 420 -5.70 -12.12 18.00
CA ALA A 420 -4.69 -13.15 17.78
C ALA A 420 -4.68 -14.13 18.96
N MET A 421 -5.00 -15.38 18.67
CA MET A 421 -5.10 -16.47 19.64
C MET A 421 -3.96 -17.46 19.45
N ASN A 422 -3.65 -18.19 20.51
CA ASN A 422 -2.55 -19.14 20.52
C ASN A 422 -2.99 -20.47 21.14
N TYR A 423 -2.76 -21.57 20.43
CA TYR A 423 -3.09 -22.93 20.87
C TYR A 423 -1.89 -23.85 20.71
N ARG A 424 -1.86 -24.91 21.53
CA ARG A 424 -0.82 -25.96 21.49
C ARG A 424 0.61 -25.39 21.46
N TYR A 425 0.96 -24.59 22.47
CA TYR A 425 2.31 -24.02 22.61
C TYR A 425 2.74 -23.25 21.34
N ASP A 426 1.86 -22.37 20.86
CA ASP A 426 2.05 -21.49 19.70
C ASP A 426 2.29 -22.23 18.36
N THR A 427 1.90 -23.51 18.26
CA THR A 427 1.96 -24.27 17.00
C THR A 427 0.73 -24.08 16.11
N ILE A 428 -0.39 -23.65 16.69
CA ILE A 428 -1.63 -23.31 15.98
C ILE A 428 -2.07 -21.93 16.45
N ASN A 429 -2.01 -20.94 15.56
CA ASN A 429 -2.25 -19.53 15.88
C ASN A 429 -3.37 -18.97 15.00
N PRO A 430 -4.64 -19.11 15.41
CA PRO A 430 -5.77 -18.49 14.73
C PRO A 430 -5.77 -16.98 14.97
N THR A 431 -6.04 -16.23 13.91
CA THR A 431 -6.21 -14.77 13.97
C THR A 431 -7.54 -14.40 13.33
N LEU A 432 -8.31 -13.53 13.98
CA LEU A 432 -9.48 -12.89 13.40
C LEU A 432 -9.17 -11.42 13.21
N ALA A 433 -9.12 -10.96 11.96
CA ALA A 433 -9.03 -9.55 11.65
C ALA A 433 -10.36 -9.05 11.06
N ALA A 434 -10.77 -7.85 11.43
CA ALA A 434 -11.97 -7.22 10.90
C ALA A 434 -11.71 -5.73 10.68
N GLY A 435 -12.31 -5.18 9.63
CA GLY A 435 -12.33 -3.75 9.35
C GLY A 435 -13.74 -3.29 9.03
N TRP A 436 -14.06 -2.06 9.41
CA TRP A 436 -15.35 -1.44 9.15
C TRP A 436 -15.16 0.05 8.84
N ASP A 437 -15.75 0.51 7.74
CA ASP A 437 -15.85 1.94 7.38
C ASP A 437 -17.21 2.46 7.85
N PRO A 438 -17.32 3.08 9.03
CA PRO A 438 -18.55 3.74 9.48
C PRO A 438 -18.96 4.93 8.62
N SER A 439 -18.02 5.60 7.93
CA SER A 439 -18.32 6.77 7.12
C SER A 439 -19.09 6.38 5.87
N ASN A 440 -18.70 5.31 5.20
CA ASN A 440 -19.21 4.91 3.90
C ASN A 440 -19.97 3.58 3.88
N ASN A 441 -19.97 2.85 5.00
CA ASN A 441 -20.58 1.56 5.17
C ASN A 441 -19.95 0.45 4.29
N GLY A 442 -19.32 -0.51 4.94
CA GLY A 442 -18.56 -1.58 4.31
C GLY A 442 -17.39 -2.01 5.20
N GLY A 443 -16.66 -3.02 4.78
CA GLY A 443 -15.59 -3.58 5.58
C GLY A 443 -15.09 -4.92 5.09
N PHE A 444 -14.31 -5.55 5.96
CA PHE A 444 -13.77 -6.88 5.73
C PHE A 444 -13.78 -7.70 7.00
N PHE A 445 -13.75 -9.01 6.83
CA PHE A 445 -13.55 -9.99 7.88
C PHE A 445 -12.63 -11.10 7.38
N ILE A 446 -11.53 -11.33 8.09
CA ILE A 446 -10.44 -12.20 7.68
C ILE A 446 -10.13 -13.18 8.82
N PRO A 447 -10.80 -14.35 8.86
CA PRO A 447 -10.34 -15.46 9.67
C PRO A 447 -9.11 -16.11 9.02
N SER A 448 -8.07 -16.31 9.81
CA SER A 448 -6.85 -17.01 9.38
C SER A 448 -6.33 -17.93 10.48
N VAL A 449 -5.47 -18.87 10.07
CA VAL A 449 -4.72 -19.74 10.98
C VAL A 449 -3.30 -19.93 10.47
N ASP A 450 -2.33 -19.63 11.33
CA ASP A 450 -0.93 -19.92 11.11
C ASP A 450 -0.53 -21.20 11.84
N LEU A 451 0.00 -22.16 11.09
CA LEU A 451 0.54 -23.41 11.59
C LEU A 451 2.06 -23.34 11.59
N VAL A 452 2.66 -23.57 12.74
CA VAL A 452 4.10 -23.48 12.98
C VAL A 452 4.64 -24.88 13.24
N TYR A 453 5.39 -25.42 12.27
CA TYR A 453 5.93 -26.79 12.35
C TYR A 453 7.46 -26.78 12.36
N GLY A 454 8.02 -27.13 13.53
CA GLY A 454 9.46 -27.13 13.74
C GLY A 454 10.09 -25.76 13.48
N GLU A 455 11.37 -25.76 13.13
CA GLU A 455 12.14 -24.52 12.97
C GLU A 455 11.81 -23.80 11.64
N HIS A 456 11.48 -24.56 10.59
CA HIS A 456 11.47 -24.04 9.22
C HIS A 456 10.09 -23.75 8.62
N TRP A 457 9.07 -24.56 8.94
CA TRP A 457 7.80 -24.52 8.22
C TRP A 457 6.79 -23.59 8.89
N ARG A 458 6.21 -22.69 8.09
CA ARG A 458 5.07 -21.84 8.45
C ARG A 458 4.00 -22.01 7.37
N ILE A 459 2.79 -22.40 7.73
CA ILE A 459 1.69 -22.58 6.78
C ILE A 459 0.51 -21.72 7.25
N ARG A 460 0.09 -20.76 6.43
CA ARG A 460 -1.08 -19.93 6.69
C ARG A 460 -2.23 -20.36 5.80
N PHE A 461 -3.41 -20.45 6.39
CA PHE A 461 -4.69 -20.46 5.68
C PHE A 461 -5.46 -19.21 6.06
N GLU A 462 -6.04 -18.53 5.09
CA GLU A 462 -6.72 -17.26 5.27
C GLU A 462 -7.93 -17.19 4.33
N ALA A 463 -9.07 -16.73 4.84
CA ALA A 463 -10.23 -16.44 4.02
C ALA A 463 -10.55 -14.95 4.12
N ASP A 464 -10.54 -14.27 2.99
CA ASP A 464 -10.77 -12.84 2.87
C ASP A 464 -12.23 -12.62 2.49
N PHE A 465 -13.03 -12.05 3.40
CA PHE A 465 -14.43 -11.68 3.12
C PHE A 465 -14.60 -10.18 3.13
N PHE A 466 -15.23 -9.65 2.08
CA PHE A 466 -15.57 -8.24 1.95
C PHE A 466 -17.08 -8.04 2.00
N PHE A 467 -17.51 -6.97 2.64
CA PHE A 467 -18.90 -6.52 2.65
C PHE A 467 -18.93 -5.01 2.39
N HIS A 468 -19.99 -4.52 1.77
CA HIS A 468 -20.04 -3.15 1.28
C HIS A 468 -21.50 -2.67 1.20
N ASP A 469 -21.69 -1.36 1.22
CA ASP A 469 -22.96 -0.71 0.89
C ASP A 469 -22.83 -0.07 -0.49
N GLY A 470 -23.49 -0.67 -1.48
CA GLY A 470 -23.36 -0.27 -2.88
C GLY A 470 -22.34 -1.11 -3.67
N ASP A 471 -22.73 -1.53 -4.87
CA ASP A 471 -21.89 -2.21 -5.85
C ASP A 471 -21.66 -1.25 -7.04
N SER A 472 -20.45 -1.24 -7.59
CA SER A 472 -20.23 -0.75 -8.96
C SER A 472 -20.80 -1.77 -9.95
N LYS A 473 -22.11 -1.70 -10.24
CA LYS A 473 -22.71 -2.58 -11.25
C LYS A 473 -22.39 -2.08 -12.66
N PHE A 474 -22.03 -3.00 -13.54
CA PHE A 474 -22.14 -2.80 -14.98
C PHE A 474 -23.65 -2.75 -15.33
N SER A 475 -24.25 -1.56 -15.30
CA SER A 475 -25.41 -1.31 -16.15
C SER A 475 -24.93 -0.52 -17.36
N ASP A 476 -24.91 -1.18 -18.52
CA ASP A 476 -25.09 -0.54 -19.83
C ASP A 476 -23.94 0.29 -20.43
N GLY A 477 -22.68 -0.14 -20.29
CA GLY A 477 -21.62 0.26 -21.23
C GLY A 477 -21.25 1.75 -21.27
N ASP A 478 -21.70 2.52 -20.28
CA ASP A 478 -21.32 3.91 -20.08
C ASP A 478 -20.25 3.99 -18.98
N PRO A 479 -19.02 4.42 -19.29
CA PRO A 479 -17.96 4.43 -18.31
C PRO A 479 -18.16 5.53 -17.22
N TRP A 480 -19.22 6.36 -17.35
CA TRP A 480 -19.77 7.25 -16.31
C TRP A 480 -20.71 6.58 -15.30
N THR A 481 -21.10 5.32 -15.49
CA THR A 481 -21.94 4.59 -14.51
C THR A 481 -21.15 4.01 -13.34
N ALA A 482 -19.89 4.43 -13.14
CA ALA A 482 -19.19 4.13 -11.89
C ALA A 482 -20.08 4.63 -10.74
N SER A 483 -20.59 3.69 -9.93
CA SER A 483 -21.52 4.03 -8.87
C SER A 483 -20.87 5.06 -7.96
N THR A 484 -21.56 6.18 -7.79
CA THR A 484 -21.10 7.32 -7.01
C THR A 484 -21.13 7.06 -5.51
N ASP A 485 -21.57 5.86 -5.14
CA ASP A 485 -21.64 5.34 -3.78
C ASP A 485 -20.57 4.24 -3.54
N THR A 486 -19.74 3.91 -4.54
CA THR A 486 -18.68 2.89 -4.40
C THR A 486 -17.45 3.48 -3.73
N HIS A 487 -17.35 3.32 -2.42
CA HIS A 487 -16.19 3.72 -1.62
C HIS A 487 -15.19 2.55 -1.44
N LEU A 488 -14.14 2.74 -0.64
CA LEU A 488 -12.99 1.82 -0.48
C LEU A 488 -13.35 0.32 -0.49
N PHE A 489 -14.30 -0.11 0.33
CA PHE A 489 -14.66 -1.53 0.45
C PHE A 489 -15.60 -2.03 -0.65
N GLY A 490 -16.35 -1.12 -1.31
CA GLY A 490 -17.09 -1.44 -2.52
C GLY A 490 -16.18 -1.85 -3.68
N TYR A 491 -14.92 -1.43 -3.71
CA TYR A 491 -13.95 -1.89 -4.72
C TYR A 491 -13.57 -3.36 -4.59
N PHE A 492 -13.70 -3.91 -3.38
CA PHE A 492 -13.47 -5.32 -3.08
C PHE A 492 -14.77 -6.13 -3.08
N ALA A 493 -15.88 -5.53 -3.53
CA ALA A 493 -17.13 -6.25 -3.73
C ALA A 493 -16.89 -7.47 -4.61
N ASN A 494 -17.52 -8.59 -4.25
CA ASN A 494 -17.37 -9.87 -4.96
C ASN A 494 -15.91 -10.37 -5.10
N ASN A 495 -14.97 -9.88 -4.29
CA ASN A 495 -13.56 -10.29 -4.33
C ASN A 495 -13.15 -11.15 -3.13
N ASN A 496 -14.06 -12.01 -2.64
CA ASN A 496 -13.75 -12.91 -1.55
C ASN A 496 -12.73 -13.95 -2.03
N GLN A 497 -11.72 -14.25 -1.21
CA GLN A 497 -10.65 -15.18 -1.59
C GLN A 497 -10.32 -16.14 -0.46
N LEU A 498 -9.80 -17.31 -0.84
CA LEU A 498 -9.16 -18.26 0.07
C LEU A 498 -7.69 -18.34 -0.30
N LEU A 499 -6.81 -18.00 0.64
CA LEU A 499 -5.37 -18.08 0.49
C LEU A 499 -4.80 -19.25 1.31
N MET A 500 -3.91 -20.02 0.67
CA MET A 500 -2.89 -20.81 1.35
C MET A 500 -1.51 -20.22 1.07
N ARG A 501 -0.71 -20.04 2.13
CA ARG A 501 0.69 -19.61 2.03
C ARG A 501 1.58 -20.58 2.80
N ALA A 502 2.46 -21.29 2.09
CA ALA A 502 3.47 -22.15 2.71
C ALA A 502 4.85 -21.50 2.60
N THR A 503 5.53 -21.35 3.73
CA THR A 503 6.88 -20.78 3.81
C THR A 503 7.83 -21.78 4.45
N TYR A 504 8.98 -21.98 3.83
CA TYR A 504 10.13 -22.70 4.36
C TYR A 504 11.27 -21.70 4.58
N GLN A 505 11.66 -21.48 5.84
CA GLN A 505 12.73 -20.56 6.25
C GLN A 505 14.04 -21.34 6.48
N PHE A 506 15.20 -20.78 6.10
CA PHE A 506 16.51 -21.44 6.23
C PHE A 506 17.68 -20.49 6.54
#